data_AF-A0AAE4A4B5-F1
#
_entry.id   AF-A0AAE4A4B5-F1
#
_cell.length_a   1.000
_cell.length_b   1.000
_cell.length_c   1.000
_cell.angle_alpha   90.00
_cell.angle_beta   90.00
_cell.angle_gamma   90.00
#
_symmetry.space_group_name_H-M   'P 1'
#
loop_
_entity.id
_entity.type
_entity.pdbx_description
1 polymer ?
#
loop_
_entity_poly.entity_id
_entity_poly.type
_entity_poly.pdbx_seq_one_letter_code
_entity_poly.pdbx_strand_id
1 'polypeptide(L)'
;MLKLTQELLDVPIDQLGLMVLKDFLDNDGWNRSSYVGEARGAGASIQIQRALAEAFSWLEGRGLLALDPSQSSSNAVFVTRIGRLVAEDGPDAFYATERLQRNLHRAIERVARPQFLIGAYEQGVFVAMKAVEVRVRALCRLGDEVVGVDLMNKAWGRSGLITDPDAVPGEQEGTRALFAGAYAVFRNPSGHREVDYDDVVEAAEMVQLASLLMRILDRTERRISSK
;
A
#
# COMPACT_ATOMS: atom_id res chain seq x y z
N MET A 1 -12.94 -25.64 -11.78
CA MET A 1 -12.65 -25.21 -13.15
C MET A 1 -13.46 -23.97 -13.49
N LEU A 2 -12.75 -22.90 -13.82
CA LEU A 2 -13.27 -21.58 -14.16
C LEU A 2 -14.28 -21.67 -15.32
N LYS A 3 -15.40 -20.94 -15.23
CA LYS A 3 -16.38 -20.90 -16.32
C LYS A 3 -15.84 -20.06 -17.49
N LEU A 4 -15.69 -20.69 -18.66
CA LEU A 4 -15.09 -20.10 -19.85
C LEU A 4 -16.16 -19.45 -20.76
N THR A 5 -16.86 -18.44 -20.25
CA THR A 5 -17.87 -17.68 -21.01
C THR A 5 -17.26 -16.46 -21.71
N GLN A 6 -17.97 -15.88 -22.69
CA GLN A 6 -17.51 -14.64 -23.35
C GLN A 6 -17.45 -13.44 -22.39
N GLU A 7 -18.27 -13.44 -21.34
CA GLU A 7 -18.25 -12.42 -20.28
C GLU A 7 -16.90 -12.32 -19.56
N LEU A 8 -16.09 -13.38 -19.62
CA LEU A 8 -14.74 -13.40 -19.06
C LEU A 8 -13.80 -12.38 -19.75
N LEU A 9 -14.10 -11.98 -20.98
CA LEU A 9 -13.36 -10.95 -21.71
C LEU A 9 -13.64 -9.53 -21.19
N ASP A 10 -14.74 -9.33 -20.48
CA ASP A 10 -15.11 -8.05 -19.87
C ASP A 10 -14.55 -7.90 -18.45
N VAL A 11 -14.01 -8.99 -17.88
CA VAL A 11 -13.40 -8.98 -16.54
C VAL A 11 -12.03 -8.30 -16.61
N PRO A 12 -11.78 -7.27 -15.77
CA PRO A 12 -10.46 -6.65 -15.66
C PRO A 12 -9.35 -7.67 -15.38
N ILE A 13 -8.17 -7.45 -15.93
CA ILE A 13 -7.10 -8.47 -15.94
C ILE A 13 -6.63 -8.89 -14.56
N ASP A 14 -6.68 -7.99 -13.59
CA ASP A 14 -6.36 -8.25 -12.19
C ASP A 14 -7.39 -9.16 -11.53
N GLN A 15 -8.69 -8.88 -11.76
CA GLN A 15 -9.77 -9.74 -11.27
C GLN A 15 -9.72 -11.12 -11.93
N LEU A 16 -9.49 -11.18 -13.24
CA LEU A 16 -9.32 -12.44 -13.95
C LEU A 16 -8.09 -13.20 -13.44
N GLY A 17 -6.98 -12.50 -13.17
CA GLY A 17 -5.79 -13.03 -12.53
C GLY A 17 -6.12 -13.72 -11.21
N LEU A 18 -6.85 -13.06 -10.32
CA LEU A 18 -7.25 -13.64 -9.03
C LEU A 18 -8.19 -14.85 -9.20
N MET A 19 -9.12 -14.81 -10.15
CA MET A 19 -9.98 -15.95 -10.47
C MET A 19 -9.17 -17.15 -10.98
N VAL A 20 -8.20 -16.91 -11.86
CA VAL A 20 -7.28 -17.93 -12.36
C VAL A 20 -6.38 -18.46 -11.25
N LEU A 21 -5.87 -17.60 -10.36
CA LEU A 21 -5.04 -18.01 -9.22
C LEU A 21 -5.78 -19.00 -8.33
N LYS A 22 -7.04 -18.68 -8.00
CA LYS A 22 -7.88 -19.55 -7.18
C LYS A 22 -8.20 -20.86 -7.87
N ASP A 23 -8.67 -20.83 -9.12
CA ASP A 23 -8.99 -22.06 -9.85
C ASP A 23 -7.74 -22.92 -10.09
N PHE A 24 -6.60 -22.31 -10.39
CA PHE A 24 -5.33 -23.00 -10.56
C PHE A 24 -4.88 -23.68 -9.26
N LEU A 25 -5.03 -23.02 -8.10
CA LEU A 25 -4.72 -23.61 -6.80
C LEU A 25 -5.68 -24.74 -6.43
N ASP A 26 -6.99 -24.54 -6.61
CA ASP A 26 -8.04 -25.48 -6.23
C ASP A 26 -8.03 -26.77 -7.08
N ASN A 27 -7.36 -26.77 -8.23
CA ASN A 27 -7.25 -27.91 -9.15
C ASN A 27 -5.81 -28.44 -9.28
N ASP A 28 -4.94 -28.18 -8.30
CA ASP A 28 -3.53 -28.64 -8.28
C ASP A 28 -2.77 -28.31 -9.58
N GLY A 29 -3.03 -27.12 -10.12
CA GLY A 29 -2.39 -26.62 -11.32
C GLY A 29 -0.88 -26.54 -11.17
N TRP A 30 -0.16 -27.03 -12.18
CA TRP A 30 1.30 -27.06 -12.19
C TRP A 30 1.92 -26.44 -13.45
N ASN A 31 1.13 -26.23 -14.52
CA ASN A 31 1.63 -25.75 -15.81
C ASN A 31 0.65 -24.79 -16.49
N ARG A 32 1.11 -23.57 -16.78
CA ARG A 32 0.27 -22.53 -17.43
C ARG A 32 -0.17 -22.92 -18.85
N SER A 33 0.69 -23.59 -19.62
CA SER A 33 0.34 -24.01 -20.99
C SER A 33 -0.66 -25.15 -20.98
N SER A 34 -0.57 -26.07 -20.01
CA SER A 34 -1.57 -27.13 -19.83
C SER A 34 -2.93 -26.52 -19.47
N TYR A 35 -2.98 -25.57 -18.52
CA TYR A 35 -4.23 -24.90 -18.14
C TYR A 35 -4.92 -24.21 -19.33
N VAL A 36 -4.17 -23.43 -20.12
CA VAL A 36 -4.72 -22.81 -21.35
C VAL A 36 -5.09 -23.85 -22.40
N GLY A 37 -4.33 -24.95 -22.49
CA GLY A 37 -4.60 -26.08 -23.39
C GLY A 37 -5.90 -26.82 -23.06
N GLU A 38 -6.18 -27.03 -21.77
CA GLU A 38 -7.43 -27.60 -21.26
C GLU A 38 -8.62 -26.68 -21.58
N ALA A 39 -8.47 -25.38 -21.34
CA ALA A 39 -9.49 -24.39 -21.71
C ALA A 39 -9.81 -24.43 -23.22
N ARG A 40 -8.76 -24.55 -24.07
CA ARG A 40 -8.93 -24.75 -25.52
C ARG A 40 -9.67 -26.05 -25.83
N GLY A 41 -9.33 -27.16 -25.16
CA GLY A 41 -10.01 -28.45 -25.30
C GLY A 41 -11.48 -28.39 -24.91
N ALA A 42 -11.84 -27.53 -23.96
CA ALA A 42 -13.21 -27.24 -23.54
C ALA A 42 -13.95 -26.24 -24.46
N GLY A 43 -13.35 -25.82 -25.58
CA GLY A 43 -13.99 -24.94 -26.57
C GLY A 43 -13.77 -23.44 -26.36
N ALA A 44 -12.83 -23.03 -25.51
CA ALA A 44 -12.49 -21.62 -25.33
C ALA A 44 -12.00 -20.98 -26.64
N SER A 45 -12.55 -19.79 -26.95
CA SER A 45 -12.10 -19.00 -28.10
C SER A 45 -10.62 -18.59 -27.96
N ILE A 46 -9.99 -18.19 -29.07
CA ILE A 46 -8.60 -17.69 -29.03
C ILE A 46 -8.48 -16.42 -28.17
N GLN A 47 -9.53 -15.61 -28.09
CA GLN A 47 -9.59 -14.43 -27.24
C GLN A 47 -9.56 -14.82 -25.76
N ILE A 48 -10.35 -15.82 -25.35
CA ILE A 48 -10.34 -16.33 -23.98
C ILE A 48 -8.96 -16.92 -23.64
N GLN A 49 -8.37 -17.70 -24.56
CA GLN A 49 -7.02 -18.24 -24.36
C GLN A 49 -5.96 -17.15 -24.15
N ARG A 50 -6.05 -16.04 -24.89
CA ARG A 50 -5.16 -14.88 -24.72
C ARG A 50 -5.39 -14.18 -23.38
N ALA A 51 -6.64 -13.96 -22.98
CA ALA A 51 -6.97 -13.38 -21.68
C ALA A 51 -6.43 -14.22 -20.51
N LEU A 52 -6.53 -15.56 -20.60
CA LEU A 52 -5.92 -16.46 -19.62
C LEU A 52 -4.38 -16.34 -19.60
N ALA A 53 -3.74 -16.23 -20.75
CA ALA A 53 -2.28 -16.04 -20.82
C ALA A 53 -1.83 -14.69 -20.24
N GLU A 54 -2.61 -13.62 -20.45
CA GLU A 54 -2.40 -12.32 -19.82
C GLU A 54 -2.57 -12.41 -18.30
N ALA A 55 -3.56 -13.17 -17.82
CA ALA A 55 -3.81 -13.37 -16.40
C ALA A 55 -2.63 -14.08 -15.72
N PHE A 56 -2.08 -15.14 -16.32
CA PHE A 56 -0.85 -15.78 -15.84
C PHE A 56 0.34 -14.82 -15.81
N SER A 57 0.49 -14.02 -16.86
CA SER A 57 1.58 -13.03 -16.95
C SER A 57 1.46 -11.95 -15.86
N TRP A 58 0.23 -11.53 -15.55
CA TRP A 58 -0.06 -10.61 -14.46
C TRP A 58 0.27 -11.22 -13.09
N LEU A 59 -0.12 -12.48 -12.86
CA LEU A 59 0.17 -13.22 -11.61
C LEU A 59 1.67 -13.40 -11.38
N GLU A 60 2.41 -13.77 -12.42
CA GLU A 60 3.88 -13.90 -12.38
C GLU A 60 4.55 -12.53 -12.14
N GLY A 61 4.10 -11.49 -12.85
CA GLY A 61 4.62 -10.13 -12.71
C GLY A 61 4.45 -9.54 -11.31
N ARG A 62 3.46 -10.04 -10.55
CA ARG A 62 3.19 -9.69 -9.15
C ARG A 62 3.75 -10.69 -8.13
N GLY A 63 4.42 -11.74 -8.57
CA GLY A 63 5.02 -12.76 -7.70
C GLY A 63 4.01 -13.66 -6.98
N LEU A 64 2.77 -13.73 -7.46
CA LEU A 64 1.73 -14.65 -6.96
C LEU A 64 1.96 -16.07 -7.50
N LEU A 65 2.60 -16.17 -8.67
CA LEU A 65 3.15 -17.40 -9.23
C LEU A 65 4.67 -17.27 -9.39
N ALA A 66 5.37 -18.40 -9.32
CA ALA A 66 6.79 -18.51 -9.63
C ALA A 66 7.09 -19.80 -10.38
N LEU A 67 8.19 -19.82 -11.12
CA LEU A 67 8.66 -21.03 -11.82
C LEU A 67 8.94 -22.16 -10.82
N ASP A 68 8.50 -23.36 -11.14
CA ASP A 68 8.78 -24.55 -10.33
C ASP A 68 10.17 -25.11 -10.67
N PRO A 69 11.15 -25.00 -9.76
CA PRO A 69 12.52 -25.46 -10.02
C PRO A 69 12.63 -27.00 -10.02
N SER A 70 11.60 -27.73 -9.58
CA SER A 70 11.58 -29.19 -9.62
C SER A 70 11.23 -29.75 -11.00
N GLN A 71 10.73 -28.90 -11.90
CA GLN A 71 10.25 -29.28 -13.22
C GLN A 71 11.22 -28.81 -14.33
N SER A 72 11.30 -29.58 -15.42
CA SER A 72 12.11 -29.23 -16.59
C SER A 72 11.40 -28.28 -17.56
N SER A 73 10.07 -28.12 -17.42
CA SER A 73 9.27 -27.25 -18.27
C SER A 73 9.41 -25.78 -17.85
N SER A 74 9.71 -24.90 -18.80
CA SER A 74 9.70 -23.44 -18.58
C SER A 74 8.30 -22.86 -18.35
N ASN A 75 7.25 -23.67 -18.47
CA ASN A 75 5.86 -23.30 -18.18
C ASN A 75 5.36 -23.89 -16.86
N ALA A 76 6.19 -24.68 -16.18
CA ALA A 76 5.84 -25.20 -14.86
C ALA A 76 5.96 -24.08 -13.83
N VAL A 77 4.88 -23.87 -13.08
CA VAL A 77 4.76 -22.83 -12.07
C VAL A 77 4.08 -23.37 -10.83
N PHE A 78 4.39 -22.79 -9.68
CA PHE A 78 3.70 -23.06 -8.42
C PHE A 78 3.12 -21.78 -7.84
N VAL A 79 2.05 -21.93 -7.06
CA VAL A 79 1.46 -20.83 -6.29
C VAL A 79 2.37 -20.50 -5.10
N THR A 80 2.86 -19.26 -5.06
CA THR A 80 3.82 -18.82 -4.04
C THR A 80 3.16 -18.73 -2.66
N ARG A 81 3.97 -18.54 -1.62
CA ARG A 81 3.45 -18.31 -0.26
C ARG A 81 2.46 -17.14 -0.21
N ILE A 82 2.77 -16.05 -0.92
CA ILE A 82 1.89 -14.87 -1.01
C ILE A 82 0.67 -15.20 -1.89
N GLY A 83 0.85 -15.91 -3.01
CA GLY A 83 -0.26 -16.35 -3.85
C GLY A 83 -1.30 -17.19 -3.10
N ARG A 84 -0.86 -18.06 -2.18
CA ARG A 84 -1.76 -18.86 -1.34
C ARG A 84 -2.56 -17.99 -0.38
N LEU A 85 -1.89 -17.09 0.35
CA LEU A 85 -2.58 -16.13 1.21
C LEU A 85 -3.61 -15.30 0.43
N VAL A 86 -3.27 -14.82 -0.77
CA VAL A 86 -4.20 -14.06 -1.62
C VAL A 86 -5.40 -14.91 -2.07
N ALA A 87 -5.20 -16.19 -2.36
CA ALA A 87 -6.26 -17.10 -2.79
C ALA A 87 -7.18 -17.54 -1.63
N GLU A 88 -6.65 -17.61 -0.41
CA GLU A 88 -7.34 -18.05 0.81
C GLU A 88 -8.03 -16.89 1.53
N ASP A 89 -7.28 -15.82 1.80
CA ASP A 89 -7.71 -14.68 2.62
C ASP A 89 -8.26 -13.52 1.79
N GLY A 90 -8.00 -13.52 0.48
CA GLY A 90 -8.34 -12.43 -0.43
C GLY A 90 -7.19 -11.43 -0.66
N PRO A 91 -7.37 -10.48 -1.59
CA PRO A 91 -6.26 -9.68 -2.10
C PRO A 91 -5.96 -8.39 -1.32
N ASP A 92 -6.75 -8.03 -0.30
CA ASP A 92 -6.69 -6.69 0.31
C ASP A 92 -5.35 -6.40 0.99
N ALA A 93 -4.85 -7.34 1.80
CA ALA A 93 -3.54 -7.24 2.43
C ALA A 93 -2.38 -7.14 1.40
N PHE A 94 -2.51 -7.87 0.30
CA PHE A 94 -1.57 -7.82 -0.81
C PHE A 94 -1.57 -6.46 -1.49
N TYR A 95 -2.75 -5.92 -1.83
CA TYR A 95 -2.88 -4.60 -2.44
C TYR A 95 -2.45 -3.46 -1.53
N ALA A 96 -2.76 -3.54 -0.23
CA ALA A 96 -2.29 -2.59 0.76
C ALA A 96 -0.75 -2.56 0.80
N THR A 97 -0.11 -3.73 0.77
CA THR A 97 1.35 -3.83 0.72
C THR A 97 1.92 -3.31 -0.60
N GLU A 98 1.31 -3.63 -1.75
CA GLU A 98 1.73 -3.11 -3.07
C GLU A 98 1.69 -1.58 -3.13
N ARG A 99 0.64 -0.95 -2.58
CA ARG A 99 0.52 0.53 -2.50
C ARG A 99 1.71 1.18 -1.82
N LEU A 100 2.36 0.49 -0.89
CA LEU A 100 3.51 1.00 -0.14
C LEU A 100 4.87 0.69 -0.78
N GLN A 101 4.91 -0.05 -1.89
CA GLN A 101 6.18 -0.46 -2.51
C GLN A 101 6.89 0.65 -3.29
N ARG A 102 6.17 1.68 -3.75
CA ARG A 102 6.74 2.75 -4.60
C ARG A 102 6.25 4.12 -4.13
N ASN A 103 7.09 5.13 -4.36
CA ASN A 103 6.76 6.55 -4.18
C ASN A 103 6.40 7.01 -2.76
N LEU A 104 6.65 6.20 -1.72
CA LEU A 104 6.64 6.70 -0.35
C LEU A 104 7.82 7.64 -0.09
N HIS A 105 7.63 8.61 0.81
CA HIS A 105 8.73 9.39 1.34
C HIS A 105 9.71 8.44 2.06
N ARG A 106 11.01 8.54 1.76
CA ARG A 106 12.05 7.59 2.21
C ARG A 106 12.03 7.31 3.72
N ALA A 107 11.79 8.36 4.53
CA ALA A 107 11.72 8.21 5.98
C ALA A 107 10.52 7.37 6.45
N ILE A 108 9.39 7.47 5.74
CA ILE A 108 8.18 6.69 6.02
C ILE A 108 8.35 5.26 5.54
N GLU A 109 8.86 5.07 4.31
CA GLU A 109 9.10 3.72 3.77
C GLU A 109 9.96 2.89 4.72
N ARG A 110 11.06 3.47 5.23
CA ARG A 110 12.00 2.78 6.12
C ARG A 110 11.36 2.23 7.39
N VAL A 111 10.33 2.89 7.92
CA VAL A 111 9.71 2.52 9.21
C VAL A 111 8.41 1.76 9.04
N ALA A 112 7.54 2.17 8.11
CA ALA A 112 6.20 1.64 7.98
C ALA A 112 6.15 0.38 7.11
N ARG A 113 6.91 0.34 6.00
CA ARG A 113 6.85 -0.79 5.05
C ARG A 113 7.20 -2.14 5.69
N PRO A 114 8.23 -2.26 6.54
CA PRO A 114 8.51 -3.53 7.23
C PRO A 114 7.34 -4.04 8.08
N GLN A 115 6.53 -3.15 8.64
CA GLN A 115 5.37 -3.53 9.48
C GLN A 115 4.25 -4.13 8.62
N PHE A 116 3.98 -3.55 7.45
CA PHE A 116 2.99 -4.09 6.51
C PHE A 116 3.39 -5.46 5.96
N LEU A 117 4.68 -5.68 5.73
CA LEU A 117 5.19 -6.97 5.25
C LEU A 117 4.99 -8.13 6.25
N ILE A 118 4.76 -7.83 7.52
CA ILE A 118 4.52 -8.82 8.59
C ILE A 118 3.09 -8.77 9.14
N GLY A 119 2.19 -8.00 8.52
CA GLY A 119 0.80 -7.87 8.97
C GLY A 119 0.57 -6.93 10.17
N ALA A 120 1.59 -6.19 10.62
CA ALA A 120 1.50 -5.28 11.75
C ALA A 120 1.00 -3.88 11.32
N TYR A 121 -0.23 -3.80 10.79
CA TYR A 121 -0.74 -2.59 10.12
C TYR A 121 -0.87 -1.39 11.07
N GLU A 122 -1.43 -1.58 12.26
CA GLU A 122 -1.52 -0.54 13.30
C GLU A 122 -0.15 0.04 13.62
N GLN A 123 0.83 -0.84 13.84
CA GLN A 123 2.20 -0.43 14.12
C GLN A 123 2.78 0.36 12.94
N GLY A 124 2.46 -0.02 11.70
CA GLY A 124 2.84 0.69 10.48
C GLY A 124 2.32 2.14 10.45
N VAL A 125 1.05 2.35 10.78
CA VAL A 125 0.45 3.69 10.89
C VAL A 125 1.10 4.48 12.04
N PHE A 126 1.27 3.86 13.20
CA PHE A 126 1.87 4.48 14.39
C PHE A 126 3.28 4.99 14.10
N VAL A 127 4.16 4.16 13.53
CA VAL A 127 5.55 4.57 13.26
C VAL A 127 5.63 5.61 12.15
N ALA A 128 4.70 5.60 11.19
CA ALA A 128 4.62 6.62 10.14
C ALA A 128 4.28 8.00 10.74
N MET A 129 3.25 8.08 11.57
CA MET A 129 2.85 9.34 12.21
C MET A 129 3.87 9.84 13.24
N LYS A 130 4.53 8.92 13.96
CA LYS A 130 5.66 9.26 14.83
C LYS A 130 6.82 9.89 14.05
N ALA A 131 7.12 9.40 12.84
CA ALA A 131 8.16 9.98 12.00
C ALA A 131 7.82 11.43 11.57
N VAL A 132 6.55 11.71 11.27
CA VAL A 132 6.07 13.08 10.98
C VAL A 132 6.28 14.00 12.19
N GLU A 133 5.88 13.55 13.38
CA GLU A 133 6.04 14.30 14.62
C GLU A 133 7.50 14.67 14.92
N VAL A 134 8.39 13.68 14.85
CA VAL A 134 9.83 13.87 15.06
C VAL A 134 10.39 14.90 14.07
N ARG A 135 9.95 14.85 12.80
CA ARG A 135 10.39 15.80 11.78
C ARG A 135 9.89 17.22 12.04
N VAL A 136 8.61 17.38 12.40
CA VAL A 136 8.04 18.69 12.76
C VAL A 136 8.81 19.30 13.94
N ARG A 137 9.03 18.50 15.00
CA ARG A 137 9.75 18.96 16.20
C ARG A 137 11.17 19.42 15.86
N ALA A 138 11.88 18.63 15.06
CA ALA A 138 13.25 18.96 14.63
C ALA A 138 13.31 20.29 13.85
N LEU A 139 12.36 20.52 12.93
CA LEU A 139 12.32 21.76 12.16
C LEU A 139 11.97 22.99 13.03
N CYS A 140 11.21 22.80 14.10
CA CYS A 140 10.83 23.88 15.02
C CYS A 140 11.81 24.09 16.18
N ARG A 141 12.81 23.22 16.38
CA ARG A 141 13.75 23.24 17.52
C ARG A 141 13.04 23.26 18.88
N LEU A 142 11.90 22.55 18.98
CA LEU A 142 11.13 22.42 20.21
C LEU A 142 11.65 21.24 21.05
N GLY A 143 11.47 21.31 22.36
CA GLY A 143 11.85 20.23 23.29
C GLY A 143 10.91 19.03 23.22
N ASP A 144 11.36 17.91 23.80
CA ASP A 144 10.63 16.62 23.78
C ASP A 144 9.33 16.63 24.60
N GLU A 145 9.14 17.64 25.45
CA GLU A 145 7.90 17.88 26.18
C GLU A 145 6.75 18.35 25.28
N VAL A 146 7.06 18.88 24.09
CA VAL A 146 6.06 19.39 23.15
C VAL A 146 5.73 18.29 22.13
N VAL A 147 4.56 17.67 22.32
CA VAL A 147 4.14 16.48 21.58
C VAL A 147 2.74 16.61 20.98
N GLY A 148 2.47 15.76 19.99
CA GLY A 148 1.17 15.61 19.35
C GLY A 148 0.50 16.90 18.89
N VAL A 149 -0.77 17.10 19.24
CA VAL A 149 -1.56 18.24 18.75
C VAL A 149 -0.99 19.58 19.21
N ASP A 150 -0.45 19.66 20.43
CA ASP A 150 0.22 20.87 20.94
C ASP A 150 1.45 21.22 20.10
N LEU A 151 2.25 20.20 19.73
CA LEU A 151 3.37 20.39 18.80
C LEU A 151 2.91 20.95 17.45
N MET A 152 1.89 20.37 16.83
CA MET A 152 1.42 20.82 15.52
C MET A 152 0.91 22.26 15.57
N ASN A 153 0.19 22.62 16.64
CA ASN A 153 -0.33 23.98 16.84
C ASN A 153 0.77 25.00 17.10
N LYS A 154 1.82 24.65 17.85
CA LYS A 154 2.98 25.52 18.06
C LYS A 154 3.82 25.67 16.80
N ALA A 155 4.01 24.57 16.06
CA ALA A 155 4.82 24.53 14.85
C ALA A 155 4.23 25.37 13.71
N TRP A 156 2.92 25.22 13.47
CA TRP A 156 2.20 25.86 12.36
C TRP A 156 1.32 27.05 12.81
N GLY A 157 1.45 27.48 14.07
CA GLY A 157 0.72 28.63 14.59
C GLY A 157 1.15 29.94 13.94
N ARG A 158 0.48 31.05 14.31
CA ARG A 158 0.76 32.38 13.77
C ARG A 158 2.22 32.83 13.95
N SER A 159 2.87 32.40 15.03
CA SER A 159 4.28 32.62 15.32
C SER A 159 5.14 31.36 15.13
N GLY A 160 4.61 30.35 14.45
CA GLY A 160 5.26 29.07 14.24
C GLY A 160 6.45 29.18 13.29
N LEU A 161 7.57 28.54 13.65
CA LEU A 161 8.83 28.67 12.90
C LEU A 161 8.73 28.15 11.47
N ILE A 162 7.84 27.19 11.24
CA ILE A 162 7.66 26.56 9.94
C ILE A 162 6.45 27.07 9.17
N THR A 163 5.68 28.00 9.74
CA THR A 163 4.58 28.67 9.05
C THR A 163 5.10 29.46 7.85
N ASP A 164 4.36 29.45 6.74
CA ASP A 164 4.70 30.25 5.58
C ASP A 164 4.19 31.68 5.75
N PRO A 165 5.07 32.69 5.94
CA PRO A 165 4.62 34.07 6.12
C PRO A 165 4.03 34.66 4.84
N ASP A 166 4.34 34.09 3.68
CA ASP A 166 3.93 34.59 2.37
C ASP A 166 2.57 34.00 1.92
N ALA A 167 2.09 32.95 2.61
CA ALA A 167 0.78 32.33 2.37
C ALA A 167 -0.36 33.17 2.96
N VAL A 168 -1.55 33.12 2.35
CA VAL A 168 -2.73 33.83 2.86
C VAL A 168 -3.21 33.22 4.19
N PRO A 169 -3.90 33.97 5.07
CA PRO A 169 -4.28 33.47 6.40
C PRO A 169 -5.06 32.14 6.39
N GLY A 170 -5.91 31.92 5.39
CA GLY A 170 -6.65 30.66 5.24
C GLY A 170 -5.76 29.45 4.93
N GLU A 171 -4.67 29.63 4.18
CA GLU A 171 -3.72 28.55 3.85
C GLU A 171 -2.83 28.21 5.04
N GLN A 172 -2.42 29.23 5.82
CA GLN A 172 -1.70 29.03 7.07
C GLN A 172 -2.55 28.21 8.04
N GLU A 173 -3.82 28.59 8.23
CA GLU A 173 -4.76 27.87 9.08
C GLU A 173 -5.03 26.46 8.55
N GLY A 174 -5.25 26.30 7.24
CA GLY A 174 -5.49 25.00 6.62
C GLY A 174 -4.32 24.03 6.82
N THR A 175 -3.08 24.51 6.69
CA THR A 175 -1.89 23.69 6.93
C THR A 175 -1.81 23.26 8.40
N ARG A 176 -2.06 24.19 9.33
CA ARG A 176 -2.09 23.86 10.77
C ARG A 176 -3.17 22.82 11.08
N ALA A 177 -4.39 23.04 10.59
CA ALA A 177 -5.53 22.15 10.80
C ALA A 177 -5.27 20.76 10.21
N LEU A 178 -4.64 20.67 9.04
CA LEU A 178 -4.26 19.40 8.41
C LEU A 178 -3.30 18.60 9.29
N PHE A 179 -2.20 19.21 9.75
CA PHE A 179 -1.21 18.52 10.57
C PHE A 179 -1.77 18.13 11.95
N ALA A 180 -2.47 19.05 12.61
CA ALA A 180 -3.09 18.80 13.91
C ALA A 180 -4.18 17.72 13.81
N GLY A 181 -5.05 17.81 12.81
CA GLY A 181 -6.13 16.86 12.56
C GLY A 181 -5.61 15.48 12.21
N ALA A 182 -4.69 15.37 11.25
CA ALA A 182 -4.10 14.08 10.88
C ALA A 182 -3.45 13.39 12.09
N TYR A 183 -2.69 14.13 12.90
CA TYR A 183 -2.07 13.54 14.08
C TYR A 183 -3.11 13.13 15.14
N ALA A 184 -4.13 13.96 15.38
CA ALA A 184 -5.20 13.66 16.32
C ALA A 184 -6.03 12.43 15.93
N VAL A 185 -6.26 12.21 14.64
CA VAL A 185 -7.08 11.11 14.15
C VAL A 185 -6.27 9.81 14.05
N PHE A 186 -5.05 9.84 13.50
CA PHE A 186 -4.34 8.61 13.14
C PHE A 186 -3.32 8.14 14.18
N ARG A 187 -2.80 9.04 15.04
CA ARG A 187 -1.85 8.64 16.09
C ARG A 187 -2.53 8.47 17.44
N ASN A 188 -3.39 9.41 17.85
CA ASN A 188 -3.91 9.40 19.23
C ASN A 188 -4.71 8.14 19.59
N PRO A 189 -5.56 7.56 18.71
CA PRO A 189 -6.24 6.31 19.03
C PRO A 189 -5.27 5.16 19.34
N SER A 190 -4.32 4.85 18.45
CA SER A 190 -3.33 3.78 18.64
C SER A 190 -2.33 4.02 19.78
N GLY A 191 -2.22 5.24 20.29
CA GLY A 191 -1.43 5.56 21.48
C GLY A 191 -2.17 5.37 22.81
N HIS A 192 -3.50 5.18 22.77
CA HIS A 192 -4.36 5.17 23.96
C HIS A 192 -5.28 3.93 24.03
N ARG A 193 -5.46 3.21 22.93
CA ARG A 193 -6.25 1.99 22.81
C ARG A 193 -5.72 1.16 21.63
N GLU A 194 -5.94 -0.14 21.67
CA GLU A 194 -5.73 -1.02 20.52
C GLU A 194 -6.75 -0.66 19.43
N VAL A 195 -6.29 -0.50 18.19
CA VAL A 195 -7.13 -0.18 17.03
C VAL A 195 -7.07 -1.36 16.09
N ASP A 196 -8.19 -2.09 15.98
CA ASP A 196 -8.33 -3.11 14.95
C ASP A 196 -8.51 -2.42 13.60
N TYR A 197 -7.63 -2.73 12.65
CA TYR A 197 -7.75 -2.26 11.28
C TYR A 197 -8.42 -3.38 10.47
N ASP A 198 -9.74 -3.45 10.57
CA ASP A 198 -10.56 -4.33 9.72
C ASP A 198 -10.32 -4.05 8.23
N ASP A 199 -9.97 -2.80 7.89
CA ASP A 199 -9.57 -2.37 6.56
C ASP A 199 -8.05 -2.07 6.49
N VAL A 200 -7.31 -3.05 5.97
CA VAL A 200 -5.86 -2.95 5.74
C VAL A 200 -5.52 -1.89 4.67
N VAL A 201 -6.43 -1.63 3.73
CA VAL A 201 -6.25 -0.61 2.71
C VAL A 201 -6.29 0.77 3.34
N GLU A 202 -7.22 1.01 4.28
CA GLU A 202 -7.29 2.25 5.04
C GLU A 202 -5.97 2.52 5.79
N ALA A 203 -5.40 1.50 6.44
CA ALA A 203 -4.11 1.62 7.11
C ALA A 203 -2.99 2.05 6.13
N ALA A 204 -2.97 1.50 4.91
CA ALA A 204 -2.01 1.91 3.88
C ALA A 204 -2.22 3.35 3.40
N GLU A 205 -3.47 3.82 3.32
CA GLU A 205 -3.80 5.21 2.98
C GLU A 205 -3.33 6.19 4.06
N MET A 206 -3.47 5.84 5.34
CA MET A 206 -2.93 6.64 6.44
C MET A 206 -1.40 6.77 6.37
N VAL A 207 -0.69 5.70 6.00
CA VAL A 207 0.77 5.73 5.76
C VAL A 207 1.12 6.62 4.55
N GLN A 208 0.32 6.58 3.49
CA GLN A 208 0.50 7.46 2.34
C GLN A 208 0.25 8.93 2.69
N LEU A 209 -0.73 9.23 3.55
CA LEU A 209 -0.93 10.57 4.08
C LEU A 209 0.30 11.03 4.87
N ALA A 210 0.84 10.20 5.77
CA ALA A 210 2.08 10.52 6.48
C ALA A 210 3.24 10.81 5.52
N SER A 211 3.35 10.06 4.43
CA SER A 211 4.30 10.31 3.34
C SER A 211 4.07 11.65 2.65
N LEU A 212 2.82 12.03 2.38
CA LEU A 212 2.47 13.34 1.83
C LEU A 212 2.83 14.48 2.80
N LEU A 213 2.56 14.32 4.10
CA LEU A 213 2.95 15.28 5.15
C LEU A 213 4.47 15.48 5.18
N MET A 214 5.26 14.41 5.08
CA MET A 214 6.73 14.52 4.99
C MET A 214 7.17 15.32 3.75
N ARG A 215 6.52 15.13 2.60
CA ARG A 215 6.82 15.92 1.38
C ARG A 215 6.46 17.41 1.53
N ILE A 216 5.43 17.73 2.31
CA ILE A 216 5.13 19.12 2.70
C ILE A 216 6.28 19.64 3.55
N LEU A 217 6.76 18.88 4.54
CA LEU A 217 7.90 19.27 5.38
C LEU A 217 9.19 19.45 4.57
N ASP A 218 9.43 18.66 3.52
CA ASP A 218 10.59 18.86 2.62
C ASP A 218 10.51 20.18 1.84
N ARG A 219 9.30 20.61 1.46
CA ARG A 219 9.10 21.93 0.82
C ARG A 219 9.32 23.05 1.83
N THR A 220 8.78 22.88 3.03
CA THR A 220 8.95 23.81 4.14
C THR A 220 10.42 23.98 4.53
N GLU A 221 11.18 22.88 4.68
CA GLU A 221 12.60 22.91 5.03
C GLU A 221 13.40 23.67 3.96
N ARG A 222 13.13 23.40 2.68
CA ARG A 222 13.76 24.14 1.58
C ARG A 222 13.46 25.64 1.65
N ARG A 223 12.19 26.01 1.91
CA ARG A 223 11.78 27.42 2.03
C ARG A 223 12.48 28.13 3.19
N ILE A 224 12.57 27.51 4.36
CA ILE A 224 13.21 28.13 5.53
C ILE A 224 14.73 28.14 5.42
N SER A 225 15.33 27.22 4.67
CA SER A 225 16.80 27.16 4.47
C SER A 225 17.28 28.09 3.36
N SER A 226 16.38 28.52 2.46
CA SER A 226 16.67 29.50 1.41
C SER A 226 16.50 30.95 1.86
N LYS A 227 16.03 31.18 3.09
CA LYS A 227 15.95 32.51 3.73
C LYS A 227 17.19 32.74 4.58
#